data_AF-A0A8S1M6P1-F1
#
_entry.id   AF-A0A8S1M6P1-F1
#
_cell.length_a   1.000
_cell.length_b   1.000
_cell.length_c   1.000
_cell.angle_alpha   90.00
_cell.angle_beta   90.00
_cell.angle_gamma   90.00
#
_symmetry.space_group_name_H-M   'P 1'
#
loop_
_entity.id
_entity.type
_entity.pdbx_description
1 polymer ?
#
loop_
_entity_poly.entity_id
_entity_poly.type
_entity_poly.pdbx_seq_one_letter_code
_entity_poly.pdbx_strand_id
1 'polypeptide(L)'
;MAEVKPPRESLVKYENPIEVSITNDVTRGLQGKKKAQLSPLESKPNTEDILNAILPPIEWDHDGKHFIQYVSHVPATREDVGNLQKLLDERLLARQARETGICPIREELLSQCFDEIIRQVTIDCPERGLLLMRVRDELKMTIAAYQTLYNSSVTFGMRKQLQAEMGKSELEEKIVQLEQRKQKLEEKRIDLLNKKDSLDKKIKERNQIEEQKRKQEIEFLKYQGQHLEAFLKSVQPELK
;
A
#
# COMPACT_ATOMS: atom_id res chain seq x y z
N MET A 1 12.19 -10.20 -34.03
CA MET A 1 11.77 -11.58 -33.76
C MET A 1 12.47 -12.00 -32.49
N ALA A 2 11.74 -12.32 -31.43
CA ALA A 2 12.35 -12.69 -30.16
C ALA A 2 13.01 -14.06 -30.33
N GLU A 3 14.33 -14.14 -30.15
CA GLU A 3 15.02 -15.42 -30.01
C GLU A 3 14.45 -16.14 -28.78
N VAL A 4 13.66 -17.18 -29.03
CA VAL A 4 13.16 -18.07 -27.99
C VAL A 4 14.36 -18.92 -27.55
N LYS A 5 14.85 -18.62 -26.35
CA LYS A 5 16.00 -19.32 -25.73
C LYS A 5 15.60 -20.75 -25.39
N PRO A 6 16.56 -21.70 -25.40
CA PRO A 6 16.31 -23.07 -24.93
C PRO A 6 15.74 -23.05 -23.50
N PRO A 7 14.95 -24.07 -23.12
CA PRO A 7 14.33 -24.13 -21.81
C PRO A 7 15.37 -24.03 -20.70
N ARG A 8 15.03 -23.30 -19.64
CA ARG A 8 15.92 -23.08 -18.48
C ARG A 8 16.26 -24.44 -17.84
N GLU A 9 17.45 -24.52 -17.27
CA GLU A 9 17.86 -25.68 -16.47
C GLU A 9 16.83 -25.96 -15.36
N SER A 10 16.23 -27.15 -15.42
CA SER A 10 15.24 -27.63 -14.46
C SER A 10 15.85 -28.69 -13.53
N LEU A 11 15.24 -28.92 -12.37
CA LEU A 11 15.56 -30.09 -11.52
C LEU A 11 14.84 -31.35 -12.01
N VAL A 12 13.79 -31.20 -12.82
CA VAL A 12 13.05 -32.30 -13.42
C VAL A 12 13.88 -32.95 -14.52
N LYS A 13 13.90 -34.28 -14.55
CA LYS A 13 14.63 -35.05 -15.54
C LYS A 13 13.81 -35.17 -16.84
N TYR A 14 14.34 -34.61 -17.92
CA TYR A 14 13.74 -34.66 -19.25
C TYR A 14 14.52 -35.58 -20.20
N GLU A 15 13.85 -36.04 -21.25
CA GLU A 15 14.48 -36.77 -22.36
C GLU A 15 15.12 -35.82 -23.37
N ASN A 16 15.76 -36.37 -24.39
CA ASN A 16 16.34 -35.57 -25.44
C ASN A 16 15.24 -34.86 -26.25
N PRO A 17 15.42 -33.59 -26.62
CA PRO A 17 14.45 -32.85 -27.42
C PRO A 17 14.19 -33.54 -28.77
N ILE A 18 12.92 -33.63 -29.16
CA ILE A 18 12.50 -34.18 -30.45
C ILE A 18 12.15 -33.01 -31.37
N GLU A 19 12.78 -32.96 -32.55
CA GLU A 19 12.42 -32.00 -33.60
C GLU A 19 11.12 -32.46 -34.28
N VAL A 20 10.09 -31.64 -34.17
CA VAL A 20 8.82 -31.85 -34.87
C VAL A 20 8.81 -30.92 -36.08
N SER A 21 8.92 -31.50 -37.27
CA SER A 21 8.62 -30.77 -38.49
C SER A 21 7.14 -30.44 -38.51
N ILE A 22 6.77 -29.15 -38.61
CA ILE A 22 5.40 -28.76 -38.99
C ILE A 22 5.21 -29.16 -40.45
N THR A 23 5.00 -30.45 -40.70
CA THR A 23 4.26 -30.86 -41.87
C THR A 23 2.80 -30.50 -41.60
N ASN A 24 2.26 -29.62 -42.44
CA ASN A 24 0.88 -29.14 -42.42
C ASN A 24 -0.15 -30.29 -42.29
N ASP A 25 -0.46 -30.68 -41.05
CA ASP A 25 -1.61 -31.54 -40.72
C ASP A 25 -2.65 -30.77 -39.87
N VAL A 26 -2.68 -29.44 -40.03
CA VAL A 26 -3.72 -28.55 -39.48
C VAL A 26 -4.98 -28.54 -40.36
N THR A 27 -5.01 -29.28 -41.48
CA THR A 27 -6.24 -29.58 -42.22
C THR A 27 -6.76 -31.00 -41.95
N ARG A 28 -7.04 -31.32 -40.69
CA ARG A 28 -8.14 -32.24 -40.34
C ARG A 28 -9.28 -31.48 -39.70
N GLY A 29 -9.77 -30.47 -40.43
CA GLY A 29 -11.11 -29.97 -40.27
C GLY A 29 -12.14 -31.02 -40.69
N LEU A 30 -12.90 -31.51 -39.71
CA LEU A 30 -14.38 -31.53 -39.75
C LEU A 30 -15.14 -32.28 -40.86
N GLN A 31 -14.54 -33.20 -41.62
CA GLN A 31 -15.33 -34.11 -42.48
C GLN A 31 -14.85 -35.55 -42.40
N GLY A 32 -15.72 -36.42 -41.85
CA GLY A 32 -15.52 -37.86 -41.81
C GLY A 32 -15.55 -38.44 -40.39
N LYS A 33 -16.72 -38.43 -39.73
CA LYS A 33 -16.99 -39.30 -38.58
C LYS A 33 -16.94 -40.77 -39.02
N LYS A 34 -15.75 -41.37 -39.14
CA LYS A 34 -15.59 -42.74 -38.67
C LYS A 34 -15.46 -42.62 -37.17
N LYS A 35 -16.43 -43.18 -36.43
CA LYS A 35 -16.38 -43.29 -34.97
C LYS A 35 -15.01 -43.85 -34.62
N ALA A 36 -14.09 -42.99 -34.16
CA ALA A 36 -12.93 -43.44 -33.42
C ALA A 36 -13.54 -44.15 -32.21
N GLN A 37 -13.42 -45.47 -32.22
CA GLN A 37 -13.82 -46.29 -31.09
C GLN A 37 -12.99 -45.78 -29.92
N LEU A 38 -13.63 -45.05 -29.00
CA LEU A 38 -13.04 -44.69 -27.73
C LEU A 38 -12.47 -45.98 -27.16
N SER A 39 -11.20 -45.94 -26.72
CA SER A 39 -10.56 -47.04 -26.02
C SER A 39 -11.55 -47.54 -24.96
N PRO A 40 -11.75 -48.87 -24.81
CA PRO A 40 -12.65 -49.40 -23.80
C PRO A 40 -12.35 -48.74 -22.45
N LEU A 41 -13.40 -48.36 -21.70
CA LEU A 41 -13.28 -47.70 -20.39
C LEU A 41 -12.41 -48.48 -19.38
N GLU A 42 -12.12 -49.75 -19.69
CA GLU A 42 -11.28 -50.67 -18.90
C GLU A 42 -9.80 -50.73 -19.33
N SER A 43 -9.37 -50.05 -20.41
CA SER A 43 -7.94 -50.00 -20.73
C SER A 43 -7.25 -49.05 -19.75
N LYS A 44 -6.45 -49.61 -18.83
CA LYS A 44 -5.60 -48.82 -17.94
C LYS A 44 -4.76 -47.84 -18.79
N PRO A 45 -4.81 -46.53 -18.53
CA PRO A 45 -3.99 -45.57 -19.26
C PRO A 45 -2.52 -45.93 -19.11
N ASN A 46 -1.75 -45.74 -20.19
CA ASN A 46 -0.32 -46.02 -20.17
C ASN A 46 0.36 -45.05 -19.18
N THR A 47 1.39 -45.51 -18.47
CA THR A 47 2.12 -44.70 -17.49
C THR A 47 2.68 -43.43 -18.12
N GLU A 48 3.07 -43.49 -19.40
CA GLU A 48 3.54 -42.37 -20.20
C GLU A 48 2.45 -41.30 -20.41
N ASP A 49 1.22 -41.71 -20.72
CA ASP A 49 0.09 -40.79 -20.88
C ASP A 49 -0.24 -40.08 -19.57
N ILE A 50 -0.15 -40.81 -18.45
CA ILE A 50 -0.36 -40.26 -17.11
C ILE A 50 0.75 -39.26 -16.76
N LEU A 51 2.01 -39.60 -17.03
CA LEU A 51 3.15 -38.71 -16.82
C LEU A 51 3.00 -37.41 -17.62
N ASN A 52 2.63 -37.51 -18.90
CA ASN A 52 2.41 -36.35 -19.76
C ASN A 52 1.21 -35.50 -19.33
N ALA A 53 0.19 -36.12 -18.72
CA ALA A 53 -0.94 -35.39 -18.15
C ALA A 53 -0.58 -34.66 -16.85
N ILE A 54 0.30 -35.24 -16.01
CA ILE A 54 0.72 -34.66 -14.73
C ILE A 54 1.80 -33.58 -14.92
N LEU A 55 2.75 -33.83 -15.81
CA LEU A 55 3.86 -32.96 -16.19
C LEU A 55 3.87 -32.81 -17.72
N PRO A 56 3.21 -31.76 -18.24
CA PRO A 56 3.14 -31.51 -19.67
C PRO A 56 4.54 -31.37 -20.30
N PRO A 57 4.71 -31.84 -21.55
CA PRO A 57 5.96 -31.65 -22.26
C PRO A 57 6.25 -30.16 -22.48
N ILE A 58 7.54 -29.82 -22.54
CA ILE A 58 7.98 -28.45 -22.84
C ILE A 58 8.10 -28.32 -24.35
N GLU A 59 7.50 -27.28 -24.90
CA GLU A 59 7.56 -26.96 -26.34
C GLU A 59 8.27 -25.62 -26.54
N TRP A 60 9.19 -25.55 -27.49
CA TRP A 60 9.84 -24.30 -27.88
C TRP A 60 10.27 -24.30 -29.35
N ASP A 61 10.42 -23.09 -29.89
CA ASP A 61 10.83 -22.87 -31.27
C ASP A 61 12.29 -22.41 -31.28
N HIS A 62 13.14 -23.02 -32.11
CA HIS A 62 14.53 -22.62 -32.26
C HIS A 62 14.96 -22.76 -33.72
N ASP A 63 15.53 -21.69 -34.29
CA ASP A 63 16.02 -21.67 -35.68
C ASP A 63 15.01 -22.15 -36.74
N GLY A 64 13.72 -21.80 -36.56
CA GLY A 64 12.65 -22.18 -37.48
C GLY A 64 12.19 -23.63 -37.37
N LYS A 65 12.63 -24.35 -36.32
CA LYS A 65 12.25 -25.72 -35.99
C LYS A 65 11.50 -25.74 -34.66
N HIS A 66 10.51 -26.62 -34.55
CA HIS A 66 9.73 -26.81 -33.33
C HIS A 66 10.28 -28.01 -32.57
N PHE A 67 10.56 -27.83 -31.28
CA PHE A 67 11.08 -28.86 -30.40
C PHE A 67 10.07 -29.19 -29.31
N ILE A 68 9.91 -30.48 -29.05
CA ILE A 68 9.13 -30.98 -27.92
C ILE A 68 10.04 -31.83 -27.04
N GLN A 69 9.97 -31.60 -25.73
CA GLN A 69 10.74 -32.35 -24.76
C GLN A 69 9.83 -32.98 -23.71
N TYR A 70 9.83 -34.31 -23.69
CA TYR A 70 9.08 -35.11 -22.75
C TYR A 70 9.86 -35.33 -21.46
N VAL A 71 9.11 -35.58 -20.39
CA VAL A 71 9.66 -35.95 -19.09
C VAL A 71 10.18 -37.38 -19.16
N SER A 72 11.31 -37.66 -18.52
CA SER A 72 11.94 -38.97 -18.59
C SER A 72 11.10 -40.05 -17.93
N HIS A 73 10.92 -41.17 -18.64
CA HIS A 73 10.24 -42.37 -18.15
C HIS A 73 11.15 -43.32 -17.37
N VAL A 74 12.44 -42.99 -17.26
CA VAL A 74 13.43 -43.83 -16.56
C VAL A 74 13.17 -43.81 -15.05
N PRO A 75 12.98 -44.99 -14.40
CA PRO A 75 12.84 -45.10 -12.95
C PRO A 75 14.05 -44.53 -12.22
N ALA A 76 13.82 -43.91 -11.07
CA ALA A 76 14.92 -43.34 -10.28
C ALA A 76 15.56 -44.39 -9.36
N THR A 77 16.88 -44.31 -9.23
CA THR A 77 17.66 -45.08 -8.26
C THR A 77 17.86 -44.29 -6.97
N ARG A 78 18.32 -44.96 -5.90
CA ARG A 78 18.67 -44.27 -4.63
C ARG A 78 19.76 -43.21 -4.82
N GLU A 79 20.68 -43.45 -5.75
CA GLU A 79 21.74 -42.49 -6.08
C GLU A 79 21.18 -41.25 -6.78
N ASP A 80 20.22 -41.42 -7.70
CA ASP A 80 19.54 -40.30 -8.37
C ASP A 80 18.84 -39.37 -7.37
N VAL A 81 18.18 -39.94 -6.36
CA VAL A 81 17.53 -39.14 -5.30
C VAL A 81 18.57 -38.36 -4.48
N GLY A 82 19.70 -38.98 -4.15
CA GLY A 82 20.80 -38.29 -3.46
C GLY A 82 21.42 -37.17 -4.30
N ASN A 83 21.53 -37.37 -5.61
CA ASN A 83 22.03 -36.35 -6.53
C ASN A 83 21.04 -35.20 -6.70
N LEU A 84 19.73 -35.48 -6.74
CA LEU A 84 18.68 -34.45 -6.76
C LEU A 84 18.77 -33.53 -5.53
N GLN A 85 18.96 -34.11 -4.35
CA GLN A 85 19.14 -33.33 -3.12
C GLN A 85 20.36 -32.41 -3.21
N LYS A 86 21.52 -32.95 -3.59
CA LYS A 86 22.76 -32.16 -3.74
C LYS A 86 22.58 -31.03 -4.76
N LEU A 87 21.96 -31.32 -5.90
CA LEU A 87 21.72 -30.34 -6.96
C LEU A 87 20.76 -29.22 -6.50
N LEU A 88 19.73 -29.58 -5.74
CA LEU A 88 18.83 -28.59 -5.12
C LEU A 88 19.60 -27.67 -4.18
N ASP A 89 20.41 -28.23 -3.28
CA ASP A 89 21.19 -27.48 -2.30
C ASP A 89 22.22 -26.55 -2.99
N GLU A 90 22.94 -27.07 -3.99
CA GLU A 90 23.87 -26.31 -4.81
C GLU A 90 23.17 -25.14 -5.52
N ARG A 91 21.99 -25.35 -6.10
CA ARG A 91 21.23 -24.30 -6.79
C ARG A 91 20.65 -23.27 -5.83
N LEU A 92 20.18 -23.69 -4.65
CA LEU A 92 19.72 -22.77 -3.62
C LEU A 92 20.86 -21.85 -3.17
N LEU A 93 22.06 -22.40 -2.98
CA LEU A 93 23.24 -21.64 -2.58
C LEU A 93 23.74 -20.73 -3.71
N ALA A 94 23.88 -21.25 -4.93
CA ALA A 94 24.34 -20.50 -6.09
C ALA A 94 23.42 -19.33 -6.44
N ARG A 95 22.10 -19.52 -6.31
CA ARG A 95 21.10 -18.46 -6.53
C ARG A 95 20.83 -17.61 -5.28
N GLN A 96 21.57 -17.84 -4.18
CA GLN A 96 21.44 -17.09 -2.92
C GLN A 96 19.99 -17.02 -2.40
N ALA A 97 19.31 -18.16 -2.38
CA ALA A 97 17.97 -18.25 -1.85
C ALA A 97 17.94 -17.93 -0.33
N ARG A 98 16.91 -17.21 0.12
CA ARG A 98 16.76 -16.88 1.55
C ARG A 98 16.30 -18.11 2.34
N GLU A 99 16.93 -18.35 3.49
CA GLU A 99 16.56 -19.44 4.39
C GLU A 99 15.24 -19.17 5.13
N THR A 100 14.94 -17.90 5.43
CA THR A 100 13.75 -17.48 6.18
C THR A 100 12.90 -16.48 5.39
N GLY A 101 11.59 -16.50 5.66
CA GLY A 101 10.61 -15.66 4.96
C GLY A 101 10.30 -16.10 3.52
N ILE A 102 9.53 -15.27 2.82
CA ILE A 102 9.09 -15.53 1.45
C ILE A 102 10.26 -15.32 0.49
N CYS A 103 10.57 -16.32 -0.34
CA CYS A 103 11.66 -16.30 -1.30
C CYS A 103 11.22 -16.95 -2.63
N PRO A 104 11.09 -16.17 -3.72
CA PRO A 104 10.65 -16.69 -5.02
C PRO A 104 11.61 -17.75 -5.60
N ILE A 105 12.91 -17.58 -5.39
CA ILE A 105 13.94 -18.53 -5.87
C ILE A 105 13.77 -19.89 -5.20
N ARG A 106 13.54 -19.88 -3.87
CA ARG A 106 13.31 -21.10 -3.11
C ARG A 106 11.99 -21.76 -3.50
N GLU A 107 10.93 -20.97 -3.66
CA GLU A 107 9.63 -21.46 -4.12
C GLU A 107 9.74 -22.13 -5.50
N GLU A 108 10.42 -21.50 -6.45
CA GLU A 108 10.67 -22.05 -7.79
C GLU A 108 11.44 -23.38 -7.71
N LEU A 109 12.57 -23.41 -7.02
CA LEU A 109 13.42 -24.62 -6.91
C LEU A 109 12.71 -25.76 -6.16
N LEU A 110 11.97 -25.46 -5.09
CA LEU A 110 11.18 -26.46 -4.38
C LEU A 110 10.01 -26.97 -5.22
N SER A 111 9.36 -26.10 -6.02
CA SER A 111 8.31 -26.54 -6.94
C SER A 111 8.89 -27.50 -7.99
N GLN A 112 10.05 -27.19 -8.58
CA GLN A 112 10.71 -28.08 -9.53
C GLN A 112 11.13 -29.41 -8.89
N CYS A 113 11.66 -29.37 -7.67
CA CYS A 113 11.99 -30.59 -6.91
C CYS A 113 10.73 -31.44 -6.64
N PHE A 114 9.62 -30.80 -6.28
CA PHE A 114 8.37 -31.51 -6.04
C PHE A 114 7.80 -32.13 -7.32
N ASP A 115 7.91 -31.43 -8.45
CA ASP A 115 7.54 -31.99 -9.76
C ASP A 115 8.42 -33.20 -10.13
N GLU A 116 9.73 -33.17 -9.82
CA GLU A 116 10.62 -34.33 -10.01
C GLU A 116 10.25 -35.51 -9.08
N ILE A 117 9.88 -35.24 -7.83
CA ILE A 117 9.36 -36.27 -6.92
C ILE A 117 8.06 -36.88 -7.47
N ILE A 118 7.16 -36.05 -7.99
CA ILE A 118 5.92 -36.51 -8.62
C ILE A 118 6.24 -37.40 -9.83
N ARG A 119 7.22 -37.02 -10.67
CA ARG A 119 7.68 -37.86 -11.79
C ARG A 119 8.13 -39.23 -11.31
N GLN A 120 9.06 -39.28 -10.36
CA GLN A 120 9.61 -40.53 -9.81
C GLN A 120 8.51 -41.42 -9.22
N VAL A 121 7.65 -40.82 -8.41
CA VAL A 121 6.53 -41.53 -7.76
C VAL A 121 5.51 -42.04 -8.77
N THR A 122 5.24 -41.29 -9.84
CA THR A 122 4.31 -41.70 -10.90
C THR A 122 4.85 -42.90 -11.67
N ILE A 123 6.16 -42.96 -11.92
CA ILE A 123 6.79 -44.12 -12.58
C ILE A 123 6.66 -45.37 -11.72
N ASP A 124 6.85 -45.26 -10.41
CA ASP A 124 6.68 -46.38 -9.48
C ASP A 124 5.21 -46.82 -9.33
N CYS A 125 4.32 -45.85 -9.13
CA CYS A 125 2.89 -46.07 -8.89
C CYS A 125 2.10 -44.85 -9.38
N PRO A 126 1.47 -44.93 -10.57
CA PRO A 126 0.78 -43.81 -11.19
C PRO A 126 -0.34 -43.21 -10.33
N GLU A 127 -1.06 -44.03 -9.58
CA GLU A 127 -2.16 -43.61 -8.70
C GLU A 127 -1.67 -42.70 -7.58
N ARG A 128 -0.48 -43.00 -7.02
CA ARG A 128 0.17 -42.17 -6.01
C ARG A 128 0.67 -40.85 -6.61
N GLY A 129 1.18 -40.90 -7.84
CA GLY A 129 1.55 -39.71 -8.61
C GLY A 129 0.37 -38.76 -8.83
N LEU A 130 -0.77 -39.30 -9.27
CA LEU A 130 -2.01 -38.54 -9.46
C LEU A 130 -2.51 -37.90 -8.16
N LEU A 131 -2.38 -38.59 -7.03
CA LEU A 131 -2.76 -38.03 -5.73
C LEU A 131 -1.84 -36.86 -5.34
N LEU A 132 -0.52 -37.01 -5.50
CA LEU A 132 0.44 -35.94 -5.22
C LEU A 132 0.23 -34.72 -6.12
N MET A 133 -0.11 -34.93 -7.39
CA MET A 133 -0.45 -33.84 -8.31
C MET A 133 -1.67 -33.05 -7.81
N ARG A 134 -2.73 -33.72 -7.34
CA ARG A 134 -3.90 -33.03 -6.78
C ARG A 134 -3.55 -32.21 -5.53
N VAL A 135 -2.74 -32.77 -4.63
CA VAL A 135 -2.26 -32.06 -3.43
C VAL A 135 -1.44 -30.83 -3.82
N ARG A 136 -0.54 -30.96 -4.81
CA ARG A 136 0.25 -29.84 -5.36
C ARG A 136 -0.66 -28.71 -5.85
N ASP A 137 -1.65 -29.05 -6.65
CA ASP A 137 -2.52 -28.06 -7.29
C ASP A 137 -3.44 -27.38 -6.26
N GLU A 138 -3.94 -28.12 -5.26
CA GLU A 138 -4.67 -27.55 -4.12
C GLU A 138 -3.82 -26.57 -3.30
N LEU A 139 -2.55 -26.92 -3.02
CA LEU A 139 -1.62 -26.03 -2.33
C LEU A 139 -1.36 -24.75 -3.15
N LYS A 140 -1.13 -24.88 -4.46
CA LYS A 140 -0.97 -23.72 -5.36
C LYS A 140 -2.21 -22.82 -5.36
N MET A 141 -3.40 -23.40 -5.41
CA MET A 141 -4.67 -22.64 -5.32
C MET A 141 -4.80 -21.92 -3.97
N THR A 142 -4.46 -22.59 -2.87
CA THR A 142 -4.51 -22.03 -1.52
C THR A 142 -3.54 -20.86 -1.36
N ILE A 143 -2.30 -20.99 -1.85
CA ILE A 143 -1.30 -19.92 -1.85
C ILE A 143 -1.79 -18.72 -2.68
N ALA A 144 -2.34 -18.95 -3.88
CA ALA A 144 -2.88 -17.89 -4.72
C ALA A 144 -4.05 -17.13 -4.05
N ALA A 145 -4.92 -17.85 -3.33
CA ALA A 145 -5.99 -17.25 -2.54
C ALA A 145 -5.43 -16.35 -1.42
N TYR A 146 -4.43 -16.83 -0.67
CA TYR A 146 -3.76 -16.02 0.36
C TYR A 146 -3.04 -14.80 -0.21
N GLN A 147 -2.38 -14.92 -1.36
CA GLN A 147 -1.75 -13.78 -2.07
C GLN A 147 -2.81 -12.73 -2.44
N THR A 148 -3.96 -13.16 -2.96
CA THR A 148 -5.06 -12.26 -3.33
C THR A 148 -5.64 -11.54 -2.10
N LEU A 149 -5.83 -12.27 -1.00
CA LEU A 149 -6.31 -11.71 0.27
C LEU A 149 -5.32 -10.69 0.84
N TYR A 150 -4.03 -11.00 0.81
CA TYR A 150 -2.97 -10.09 1.25
C TYR A 150 -2.91 -8.81 0.41
N ASN A 151 -2.96 -8.93 -0.92
CA ASN A 151 -3.00 -7.76 -1.80
C ASN A 151 -4.24 -6.90 -1.55
N SER A 152 -5.38 -7.53 -1.28
CA SER A 152 -6.62 -6.84 -0.93
C SER A 152 -6.52 -6.10 0.40
N SER A 153 -5.89 -6.70 1.42
CA SER A 153 -5.72 -6.07 2.74
C SER A 153 -4.75 -4.89 2.70
N VAL A 154 -3.64 -5.02 1.97
CA VAL A 154 -2.69 -3.92 1.74
C VAL A 154 -3.40 -2.76 1.02
N THR A 155 -4.16 -3.05 -0.04
CA THR A 155 -4.93 -2.05 -0.78
C THR A 155 -5.95 -1.35 0.12
N PHE A 156 -6.65 -2.08 0.98
CA PHE A 156 -7.57 -1.50 1.95
C PHE A 156 -6.86 -0.56 2.93
N GLY A 157 -5.70 -0.97 3.47
CA GLY A 157 -4.88 -0.15 4.36
C GLY A 157 -4.45 1.16 3.70
N MET A 158 -3.94 1.10 2.47
CA MET A 158 -3.55 2.29 1.69
C MET A 158 -4.74 3.24 1.45
N ARG A 159 -5.91 2.70 1.08
CA ARG A 159 -7.12 3.53 0.90
C ARG A 159 -7.53 4.23 2.19
N LYS A 160 -7.44 3.54 3.32
CA LYS A 160 -7.78 4.12 4.62
C LYS A 160 -6.80 5.19 5.07
N GLN A 161 -5.51 4.98 4.81
CA GLN A 161 -4.50 6.01 5.04
C GLN A 161 -4.79 7.26 4.20
N LEU A 162 -5.01 7.09 2.89
CA LEU A 162 -5.34 8.20 2.00
C LEU A 162 -6.61 8.93 2.46
N GLN A 163 -7.66 8.19 2.84
CA GLN A 163 -8.90 8.75 3.36
C GLN A 163 -8.68 9.57 4.65
N ALA A 164 -7.74 9.18 5.51
CA ALA A 164 -7.39 9.93 6.71
C ALA A 164 -6.58 11.20 6.42
N GLU A 165 -5.80 11.21 5.34
CA GLU A 165 -5.02 12.38 4.90
C GLU A 165 -5.87 13.40 4.10
N MET A 166 -6.99 12.96 3.52
CA MET A 166 -7.91 13.85 2.80
C MET A 166 -8.43 14.99 3.70
N GLY A 167 -8.30 16.22 3.22
CA GLY A 167 -8.76 17.43 3.93
C GLY A 167 -7.82 17.92 5.02
N LYS A 168 -6.73 17.19 5.33
CA LYS A 168 -5.72 17.64 6.30
C LYS A 168 -5.06 18.95 5.87
N SER A 169 -4.65 19.06 4.59
CA SER A 169 -4.04 20.27 4.04
C SER A 169 -4.96 21.49 4.14
N GLU A 170 -6.25 21.33 3.81
CA GLU A 170 -7.22 22.42 3.89
C GLU A 170 -7.45 22.89 5.34
N LEU A 171 -7.42 21.96 6.30
CA LEU A 171 -7.50 22.29 7.72
C LEU A 171 -6.24 23.01 8.21
N GLU A 172 -5.06 22.55 7.80
CA GLU A 172 -3.78 23.20 8.10
C GLU A 172 -3.74 24.65 7.55
N GLU A 173 -4.21 24.87 6.33
CA GLU A 173 -4.35 26.22 5.76
C GLU A 173 -5.32 27.10 6.55
N LYS A 174 -6.48 26.56 6.95
CA LYS A 174 -7.46 27.28 7.78
C LYS A 174 -6.88 27.64 9.16
N ILE A 175 -6.09 26.76 9.76
CA ILE A 175 -5.41 27.04 11.04
C ILE A 175 -4.50 28.25 10.89
N VAL A 176 -3.63 28.26 9.86
CA VAL A 176 -2.71 29.38 9.59
C VAL A 176 -3.47 30.69 9.38
N GLN A 177 -4.54 30.66 8.59
CA GLN A 177 -5.37 31.86 8.34
C GLN A 177 -6.02 32.38 9.63
N LEU A 178 -6.54 31.48 10.47
CA LEU A 178 -7.18 31.85 11.74
C LEU A 178 -6.18 32.39 12.76
N GLU A 179 -4.97 31.82 12.82
CA GLU A 179 -3.89 32.31 13.67
C GLU A 179 -3.46 33.72 13.28
N GLN A 180 -3.26 33.98 11.98
CA GLN A 180 -2.95 35.32 11.48
C GLN A 180 -4.08 36.32 11.79
N ARG A 181 -5.34 35.90 11.65
CA ARG A 181 -6.49 36.75 11.97
C ARG A 181 -6.58 37.04 13.46
N LYS A 182 -6.31 36.05 14.32
CA LYS A 182 -6.26 36.22 15.78
C LYS A 182 -5.19 37.25 16.15
N GLN A 183 -3.98 37.11 15.62
CA GLN A 183 -2.87 38.04 15.89
C GLN A 183 -3.24 39.49 15.49
N LYS A 184 -3.79 39.69 14.28
CA LYS A 184 -4.25 41.01 13.83
C LYS A 184 -5.35 41.62 14.72
N LEU A 185 -6.24 40.78 15.26
CA LEU A 185 -7.29 41.24 16.18
C LEU A 185 -6.74 41.57 17.57
N GLU A 186 -5.74 40.82 18.04
CA GLU A 186 -5.05 41.11 19.30
C GLU A 186 -4.27 42.44 19.22
N GLU A 187 -3.57 42.69 18.12
CA GLU A 187 -2.90 43.99 17.87
C GLU A 187 -3.92 45.15 17.90
N LYS A 188 -5.03 45.04 17.14
CA LYS A 188 -6.09 46.05 17.15
C LYS A 188 -6.71 46.25 18.53
N ARG A 189 -6.85 45.18 19.32
CA ARG A 189 -7.36 45.25 20.69
C ARG A 189 -6.42 46.08 21.55
N ILE A 190 -5.10 45.84 21.46
CA ILE A 190 -4.08 46.58 22.21
C ILE A 190 -4.10 48.06 21.80
N ASP A 191 -4.14 48.37 20.51
CA ASP A 191 -4.19 49.74 20.00
C ASP A 191 -5.42 50.51 20.52
N LEU A 192 -6.60 49.87 20.48
CA LEU A 192 -7.83 50.47 20.98
C LEU A 192 -7.80 50.66 22.50
N LEU A 193 -7.20 49.72 23.25
CA LEU A 193 -7.02 49.85 24.69
C LEU A 193 -6.13 51.05 25.02
N ASN A 194 -4.98 51.17 24.34
CA ASN A 194 -4.06 52.30 24.51
C ASN A 194 -4.73 53.63 24.19
N LYS A 195 -5.56 53.67 23.13
CA LYS A 195 -6.32 54.86 22.74
C LYS A 195 -7.37 55.23 23.78
N LYS A 196 -8.09 54.24 24.32
CA LYS A 196 -9.05 54.43 25.42
C LYS A 196 -8.34 55.00 26.66
N ASP A 197 -7.24 54.39 27.08
CA ASP A 197 -6.51 54.81 28.29
C ASP A 197 -5.96 56.24 28.15
N SER A 198 -5.49 56.62 26.96
CA SER A 198 -5.06 57.99 26.67
C SER A 198 -6.21 58.99 26.75
N LEU A 199 -7.38 58.65 26.21
CA LEU A 199 -8.58 59.50 26.29
C LEU A 199 -9.09 59.63 27.72
N ASP A 200 -9.14 58.52 28.46
CA ASP A 200 -9.57 58.51 29.87
C ASP A 200 -8.67 59.40 30.74
N LYS A 201 -7.34 59.39 30.49
CA LYS A 201 -6.40 60.30 31.15
C LYS A 201 -6.68 61.77 30.80
N LYS A 202 -6.81 62.09 29.51
CA LYS A 202 -7.12 63.47 29.05
C LYS A 202 -8.43 64.00 29.62
N ILE A 203 -9.48 63.16 29.66
CA ILE A 203 -10.79 63.54 30.23
C ILE A 203 -10.66 63.77 31.74
N LYS A 204 -9.94 62.90 32.47
CA LYS A 204 -9.68 63.09 33.90
C LYS A 204 -8.93 64.40 34.19
N GLU A 205 -7.88 64.69 33.43
CA GLU A 205 -7.11 65.94 33.55
C GLU A 205 -7.99 67.16 33.24
N ARG A 206 -8.77 67.13 32.16
CA ARG A 206 -9.69 68.21 31.78
C ARG A 206 -10.74 68.47 32.86
N ASN A 207 -11.35 67.40 33.39
CA ASN A 207 -12.33 67.49 34.46
C ASN A 207 -11.69 68.01 35.75
N GLN A 208 -10.47 67.61 36.09
CA GLN A 208 -9.74 68.14 37.25
C GLN A 208 -9.47 69.65 37.11
N ILE A 209 -9.10 70.12 35.92
CA ILE A 209 -8.89 71.55 35.66
C ILE A 209 -10.22 72.32 35.74
N GLU A 210 -11.30 71.82 35.14
CA GLU A 210 -12.63 72.44 35.23
C GLU A 210 -13.13 72.48 36.67
N GLU A 211 -12.94 71.42 37.45
CA GLU A 211 -13.28 71.34 38.87
C GLU A 211 -12.49 72.36 39.70
N GLN A 212 -11.18 72.52 39.44
CA GLN A 212 -10.34 73.52 40.10
C GLN A 212 -10.78 74.95 39.77
N LYS A 213 -11.04 75.25 38.49
CA LYS A 213 -11.55 76.57 38.07
C LYS A 213 -12.88 76.88 38.74
N ARG A 214 -13.81 75.92 38.73
CA ARG A 214 -15.12 76.07 39.38
C ARG A 214 -14.98 76.31 40.89
N LYS A 215 -14.05 75.62 41.56
CA LYS A 215 -13.77 75.86 42.99
C LYS A 215 -13.24 77.27 43.25
N GLN A 216 -12.27 77.74 42.45
CA GLN A 216 -11.74 79.10 42.55
C GLN A 216 -12.83 80.16 42.31
N GLU A 217 -13.71 79.93 41.33
CA GLU A 217 -14.81 80.84 41.01
C GLU A 217 -15.85 80.89 42.15
N ILE A 218 -16.18 79.73 42.75
CA ILE A 218 -17.04 79.66 43.94
C ILE A 218 -16.38 80.39 45.13
N GLU A 219 -15.08 80.19 45.36
CA GLU A 219 -14.34 80.87 46.44
C GLU A 219 -14.31 82.39 46.23
N PHE A 220 -14.06 82.84 45.01
CA PHE A 220 -14.08 84.26 44.65
C PHE A 220 -15.48 84.88 44.87
N LEU A 221 -16.54 84.21 44.41
CA LEU A 221 -17.92 84.66 44.62
C LEU A 221 -18.31 84.68 46.10
N LYS A 222 -17.85 83.68 46.88
CA LYS A 222 -18.04 83.69 48.35
C LYS A 222 -17.32 84.86 49.00
N TYR A 223 -16.07 85.14 48.61
CA TYR A 223 -15.31 86.28 49.11
C TYR A 223 -15.99 87.60 48.78
N GLN A 224 -16.42 87.79 47.52
CA GLN A 224 -17.15 88.99 47.10
C GLN A 224 -18.48 89.12 47.83
N GLY A 225 -19.22 88.02 48.02
CA GLY A 225 -20.45 87.98 48.80
C GLY A 225 -20.23 88.41 50.25
N GLN A 226 -19.20 87.88 50.91
CA GLN A 226 -18.82 88.28 52.27
C GLN A 226 -18.41 89.77 52.34
N HIS A 227 -17.64 90.25 51.36
CA HIS A 227 -17.21 91.65 51.33
C HIS A 227 -18.38 92.60 51.08
N LEU A 228 -19.32 92.24 50.19
CA LEU A 228 -20.55 93.00 49.96
C LEU A 228 -21.44 93.00 51.21
N GLU A 229 -21.55 91.87 51.91
CA GLU A 229 -22.28 91.77 53.17
C GLU A 229 -21.66 92.65 54.26
N ALA A 230 -20.32 92.65 54.38
CA ALA A 230 -19.59 93.52 55.29
C ALA A 230 -19.73 95.01 54.91
N PHE A 231 -19.69 95.33 53.62
CA PHE A 231 -19.90 96.70 53.12
C PHE A 231 -21.32 97.19 53.40
N LEU A 232 -22.34 96.36 53.15
CA LEU A 232 -23.73 96.67 53.50
C LEU A 232 -23.88 96.94 55.01
N LYS A 233 -23.27 96.11 55.86
CA LYS A 233 -23.22 96.33 57.32
C LYS A 233 -22.50 97.63 57.71
N SER A 234 -21.55 98.12 56.90
CA SER A 234 -20.83 99.38 57.16
C SER A 234 -21.53 100.63 56.62
N VAL A 235 -22.30 100.52 55.52
CA VAL A 235 -23.04 101.63 54.90
C VAL A 235 -24.43 101.82 55.55
N GLN A 236 -24.93 100.81 56.24
CA GLN A 236 -26.06 100.93 57.16
C GLN A 236 -25.60 100.82 58.63
N PRO A 237 -24.99 101.86 59.23
CA PRO A 237 -25.04 101.98 60.67
C PRO A 237 -26.47 102.41 61.02
N GLU A 238 -27.21 101.52 61.67
CA GLU A 238 -28.58 101.75 62.20
C GLU A 238 -29.73 101.73 61.17
N LEU A 239 -30.33 100.57 60.98
CA LEU A 239 -31.77 100.47 61.25
C LEU A 239 -31.97 99.44 62.36
N LYS A 240 -32.65 99.89 63.43
CA LYS A 240 -33.21 99.08 64.51
C LYS A 240 -33.97 97.86 63.99
#